data_AF-A0A419S5Z0-F1
#
_entry.id   AF-A0A419S5Z0-F1
#
_cell.length_a   1.000
_cell.length_b   1.000
_cell.length_c   1.000
_cell.angle_alpha   90.00
_cell.angle_beta   90.00
_cell.angle_gamma   90.00
#
_symmetry.space_group_name_H-M   'P 1'
#
loop_
_entity.id
_entity.type
_entity.pdbx_description
1 polymer ?
#
loop_
_entity_poly.entity_id
_entity_poly.type
_entity_poly.pdbx_seq_one_letter_code
_entity_poly.pdbx_strand_id
1 'polypeptide(L)'
;MFNTREIAYLIWGSLLLIVLLFSGKNRSSLFDLVKAFFCKHFLYAYLIALSHVSLFVWALYKVKIWDASLVKDTVMWFLFVALPLMYNAAKINSFQKFVKQVVRPLIGFSIIFEYIFGLYTFDWWIEVLMVPVAVFIGGMLAYSDKKPEHRQVHKLMNGILNLLGLLSLTAVVFHLFYHYSDFLNRLTLIQFIMPISLSLLFLPVLYGIAMYTHYETAFVVMKRQFKLPGVYNYAMLQALIRFNGDIDGMERWKRIVFTKNLQTREEIDQAISSVKTLKDAEQNPHTVNEGLGWSPYQVKDLLVAKGIETPGYRNTIDEEFCAISFPFKLTDDPVFSDTITYMVLGEQLIATELHIGLKVFNGTIDNAASLMQLLESSELVHQGVFGNPLPDKIKNAIVKAKHAISNNDLAKLSVKKELWTTQTKGYSVDFKITHIRHRL
;
A
#
# COMPACT_ATOMS: atom_id res chain seq x y z
N MET A 1 12.02 40.44 -0.29
CA MET A 1 11.38 41.01 0.92
C MET A 1 10.30 40.05 1.39
N PHE A 2 10.02 40.02 2.70
CA PHE A 2 8.95 39.18 3.26
C PHE A 2 7.60 39.89 3.15
N ASN A 3 6.54 39.15 2.84
CA ASN A 3 5.18 39.66 2.83
C ASN A 3 4.57 39.64 4.25
N THR A 4 3.40 40.27 4.42
CA THR A 4 2.74 40.40 5.74
C THR A 4 2.43 39.04 6.38
N ARG A 5 2.05 38.05 5.57
CA ARG A 5 1.82 36.66 5.99
C ARG A 5 3.09 35.98 6.51
N GLU A 6 4.19 36.06 5.76
CA GLU A 6 5.48 35.50 6.16
C GLU A 6 5.96 36.14 7.46
N ILE A 7 5.78 37.46 7.63
CA ILE A 7 6.09 38.17 8.87
C ILE A 7 5.22 37.65 10.03
N ALA A 8 3.91 37.44 9.82
CA ALA A 8 3.03 36.88 10.84
C ALA A 8 3.46 35.47 11.28
N TYR A 9 3.82 34.61 10.33
CA TYR A 9 4.34 33.27 10.61
C TYR A 9 5.66 33.32 11.39
N LEU A 10 6.56 34.24 11.05
CA LEU A 10 7.81 34.43 11.78
C LEU A 10 7.56 34.88 13.22
N ILE A 11 6.68 35.85 13.45
CA ILE A 11 6.34 36.35 14.79
C ILE A 11 5.83 35.22 15.68
N TRP A 12 4.81 34.48 15.22
CA TRP A 12 4.21 33.40 15.99
C TRP A 12 5.13 32.19 16.12
N GLY A 13 5.90 31.87 15.08
CA GLY A 13 6.91 30.81 15.12
C GLY A 13 8.01 31.09 16.14
N SER A 14 8.52 32.33 16.18
CA SER A 14 9.49 32.77 17.19
C SER A 14 8.91 32.75 18.60
N LEU A 15 7.68 33.22 18.79
CA LEU A 15 7.01 33.19 20.10
C LEU A 15 6.85 31.75 20.59
N LEU A 16 6.38 30.84 19.73
CA LEU A 16 6.24 29.42 20.05
C LEU A 16 7.58 28.78 20.41
N LEU A 17 8.65 29.08 19.65
CA LEU A 17 9.99 28.59 19.93
C LEU A 17 10.50 29.09 21.29
N ILE A 18 10.29 30.36 21.60
CA ILE A 18 10.62 30.95 22.91
C ILE A 18 9.88 30.21 24.04
N VAL A 19 8.56 30.03 23.92
CA VAL A 19 7.74 29.29 24.90
C VAL A 19 8.22 27.86 25.10
N LEU A 20 8.60 27.16 24.02
CA LEU A 20 9.14 25.81 24.12
C LEU A 20 10.51 25.77 24.80
N LEU A 21 11.33 26.80 24.66
CA LEU A 21 12.64 26.89 25.31
C LEU A 21 12.57 27.26 26.79
N PHE A 22 11.48 27.88 27.26
CA PHE A 22 11.30 28.27 28.66
C PHE A 22 11.15 27.07 29.63
N SER A 23 10.63 25.93 29.17
CA SER A 23 10.52 24.72 29.99
C SER A 23 11.77 23.85 29.84
N GLY A 24 12.44 23.55 30.96
CA GLY A 24 13.66 22.73 30.96
C GLY A 24 13.49 21.36 30.30
N LYS A 25 12.31 20.73 30.47
CA LYS A 25 11.96 19.45 29.83
C LYS A 25 11.74 19.59 28.32
N ASN A 26 11.10 20.67 27.88
CA ASN A 26 10.84 20.91 26.46
C ASN A 26 12.13 21.28 25.72
N ARG A 27 13.04 22.01 26.38
CA ARG A 27 14.35 22.36 25.84
C ARG A 27 15.20 21.13 25.52
N SER A 28 15.25 20.13 26.42
CA SER A 28 16.00 18.89 26.15
C SER A 28 15.37 18.11 25.01
N SER A 29 14.05 17.96 24.99
CA SER A 29 13.34 17.28 23.90
C SER A 29 13.50 17.98 22.55
N LEU A 30 13.52 19.32 22.51
CA LEU A 30 13.81 20.08 21.30
C LEU A 30 15.23 19.83 20.81
N PHE A 31 16.21 19.82 21.71
CA PHE A 31 17.60 19.53 21.35
C PHE A 31 17.77 18.11 20.81
N ASP A 32 17.10 17.13 21.43
CA ASP A 32 17.07 15.75 20.94
C ASP A 32 16.40 15.66 19.56
N LEU A 33 15.34 16.43 19.32
CA LEU A 33 14.67 16.51 18.02
C LEU A 33 15.60 17.06 16.93
N VAL A 34 16.30 18.16 17.23
CA VAL A 34 17.29 18.76 16.31
C VAL A 34 18.42 17.77 16.03
N LYS A 35 18.94 17.11 17.07
CA LYS A 35 19.98 16.09 16.92
C LYS A 35 19.50 14.91 16.06
N ALA A 36 18.26 14.46 16.25
CA ALA A 36 17.67 13.40 15.44
C ALA A 36 17.50 13.81 13.97
N PHE A 37 17.12 15.07 13.73
CA PHE A 37 16.97 15.63 12.39
C PHE A 37 18.28 15.63 11.60
N PHE A 38 19.42 15.84 12.28
CA PHE A 38 20.76 15.85 11.68
C PHE A 38 21.53 14.52 11.83
N CYS A 39 20.84 13.41 12.05
CA CYS A 39 21.47 12.09 12.01
C CYS A 39 22.08 11.78 10.63
N LYS A 40 23.17 11.01 10.60
CA LYS A 40 23.93 10.68 9.38
C LYS A 40 23.08 10.21 8.19
N HIS A 41 22.05 9.38 8.43
CA HIS A 41 21.18 8.86 7.38
C HIS A 41 20.33 9.98 6.74
N PHE A 42 19.78 10.89 7.56
CA PHE A 42 19.04 12.07 7.07
C PHE A 42 19.95 13.05 6.36
N LEU A 43 21.19 13.22 6.83
CA LEU A 43 22.16 14.12 6.20
C LEU A 43 22.44 13.73 4.74
N TYR A 44 22.64 12.43 4.46
CA TYR A 44 22.82 11.96 3.08
C TYR A 44 21.57 12.22 2.22
N ALA A 45 20.37 11.97 2.76
CA ALA A 45 19.12 12.26 2.04
C ALA A 45 18.96 13.76 1.73
N TYR A 46 19.31 14.64 2.67
CA TYR A 46 19.29 16.09 2.45
C TYR A 46 20.32 16.55 1.43
N LEU A 47 21.53 15.99 1.44
CA LEU A 47 22.56 16.31 0.44
C LEU A 47 22.14 15.88 -0.97
N ILE A 48 21.51 14.71 -1.12
CA ILE A 48 20.97 14.26 -2.41
C ILE A 48 19.83 15.19 -2.85
N ALA A 49 18.90 15.53 -1.95
CA ALA A 49 17.81 16.44 -2.24
C ALA A 49 18.31 17.84 -2.65
N LEU A 50 19.25 18.41 -1.89
CA LEU A 50 19.83 19.73 -2.16
C LEU A 50 20.61 19.74 -3.48
N SER A 51 21.40 18.71 -3.76
CA SER A 51 22.14 18.62 -5.02
C SER A 51 21.20 18.51 -6.22
N HIS A 52 20.13 17.71 -6.11
CA HIS A 52 19.11 17.61 -7.13
C HIS A 52 18.39 18.93 -7.39
N VAL A 53 17.93 19.61 -6.32
CA VAL A 53 17.26 20.91 -6.43
C VAL A 53 18.21 21.96 -7.01
N SER A 54 19.47 21.98 -6.58
CA SER A 54 20.47 22.93 -7.09
C SER A 54 20.76 22.72 -8.57
N LEU A 55 20.88 21.47 -9.01
CA LEU A 55 21.06 21.13 -10.42
C LEU A 55 19.88 21.60 -11.27
N PHE A 56 18.66 21.40 -10.77
CA PHE A 56 17.46 21.82 -11.48
C PHE A 56 17.30 23.34 -11.54
N VAL A 57 17.52 24.04 -10.42
CA VAL A 57 17.53 25.51 -10.38
C VAL A 57 18.57 26.07 -11.34
N TRP A 58 19.76 25.46 -11.40
CA TRP A 58 20.79 25.82 -12.36
C TRP A 58 20.35 25.61 -13.82
N ALA A 59 19.67 24.50 -14.13
CA ALA A 59 19.12 24.26 -15.45
C ALA A 59 18.05 25.30 -15.84
N LEU A 60 17.14 25.64 -14.92
CA LEU A 60 16.15 26.70 -15.15
C LEU A 60 16.77 28.08 -15.30
N TYR A 61 17.84 28.37 -14.56
CA TYR A 61 18.60 29.59 -14.69
C TYR A 61 19.21 29.72 -16.10
N LYS A 62 19.75 28.62 -16.66
CA LYS A 62 20.29 28.61 -18.03
C LYS A 62 19.23 28.88 -19.10
N VAL A 63 17.99 28.41 -18.89
CA VAL A 63 16.86 28.64 -19.80
C VAL A 63 16.18 30.00 -19.53
N LYS A 64 16.72 30.83 -18.62
CA LYS A 64 16.18 32.14 -18.21
C LYS A 64 14.76 32.08 -17.62
N ILE A 65 14.36 30.91 -17.11
CA ILE A 65 13.09 30.73 -16.39
C ILE A 65 13.26 31.13 -14.92
N TRP A 66 14.41 30.81 -14.33
CA TRP A 66 14.72 31.14 -12.95
C TRP A 66 15.75 32.27 -12.86
N ASP A 67 15.59 33.18 -11.90
CA ASP A 67 16.56 34.22 -11.55
C ASP A 67 16.64 34.40 -10.02
N ALA A 68 17.58 35.22 -9.56
CA ALA A 68 17.88 35.39 -8.14
C ALA A 68 16.70 35.91 -7.29
N SER A 69 15.66 36.50 -7.90
CA SER A 69 14.45 36.92 -7.19
C SER A 69 13.68 35.75 -6.57
N LEU A 70 13.81 34.55 -7.16
CA LEU A 70 13.10 33.32 -6.75
C LEU A 70 13.85 32.51 -5.68
N VAL A 71 15.03 32.96 -5.23
CA VAL A 71 15.81 32.26 -4.19
C VAL A 71 14.99 32.05 -2.93
N LYS A 72 14.29 33.10 -2.47
CA LYS A 72 13.43 33.04 -1.29
C LYS A 72 12.38 31.94 -1.45
N ASP A 73 11.69 31.94 -2.59
CA ASP A 73 10.59 31.02 -2.87
C ASP A 73 11.08 29.56 -2.95
N THR A 74 12.24 29.31 -3.57
CA THR A 74 12.88 27.99 -3.60
C THR A 74 13.27 27.50 -2.21
N VAL A 75 13.84 28.36 -1.36
CA VAL A 75 14.24 28.00 0.02
C VAL A 75 13.00 27.69 0.86
N MET A 76 11.97 28.53 0.80
CA MET A 76 10.71 28.31 1.50
C MET A 76 10.04 27.01 1.05
N TRP A 77 10.01 26.76 -0.27
CA TRP A 77 9.50 25.51 -0.82
C TRP A 77 10.29 24.29 -0.32
N PHE A 78 11.62 24.36 -0.28
CA PHE A 78 12.43 23.24 0.22
C PHE A 78 12.10 22.92 1.69
N LEU A 79 12.01 23.94 2.54
CA LEU A 79 11.78 23.76 3.97
C LEU A 79 10.37 23.28 4.30
N PHE A 80 9.34 23.89 3.68
CA PHE A 80 7.95 23.67 4.05
C PHE A 80 7.22 22.66 3.17
N VAL A 81 7.74 22.35 1.97
CA VAL A 81 7.12 21.40 1.04
C VAL A 81 8.00 20.17 0.83
N ALA A 82 9.26 20.36 0.43
CA ALA A 82 10.13 19.23 0.09
C ALA A 82 10.43 18.33 1.31
N LEU A 83 10.79 18.91 2.46
CA LEU A 83 11.09 18.13 3.68
C LEU A 83 9.89 17.28 4.17
N PRO A 84 8.65 17.83 4.33
CA PRO A 84 7.49 16.99 4.64
C PRO A 84 7.19 15.92 3.60
N LEU A 85 7.36 16.22 2.31
CA LEU A 85 7.19 15.22 1.25
C LEU A 85 8.21 14.08 1.36
N MET A 86 9.48 14.37 1.68
CA MET A 86 10.50 13.35 1.92
C MET A 86 10.11 12.43 3.08
N TYR A 87 9.63 13.01 4.19
CA TYR A 87 9.19 12.25 5.35
C TYR A 87 7.96 11.37 5.05
N ASN A 88 7.00 11.89 4.29
CA ASN A 88 5.83 11.12 3.87
C ASN A 88 6.23 10.00 2.91
N ALA A 89 7.14 10.26 1.95
CA ALA A 89 7.64 9.26 1.01
C ALA A 89 8.36 8.10 1.72
N ALA A 90 9.12 8.39 2.78
CA ALA A 90 9.82 7.37 3.59
C ALA A 90 8.89 6.35 4.27
N LYS A 91 7.59 6.65 4.41
CA LYS A 91 6.60 5.74 5.03
C LYS A 91 5.90 4.82 4.02
N ILE A 92 6.09 5.05 2.73
CA ILE A 92 5.25 4.45 1.70
C ILE A 92 5.81 3.12 1.25
N ASN A 93 5.00 2.06 1.37
CA ASN A 93 5.40 0.68 1.11
C ASN A 93 4.84 0.03 -0.16
N SER A 94 4.31 0.83 -1.08
CA SER A 94 3.91 0.33 -2.40
C SER A 94 3.88 1.47 -3.40
N PHE A 95 4.13 1.14 -4.67
CA PHE A 95 4.02 2.11 -5.76
C PHE A 95 2.61 2.71 -5.87
N GLN A 96 1.56 1.89 -5.71
CA GLN A 96 0.17 2.38 -5.73
C GLN A 96 -0.10 3.42 -4.62
N LYS A 97 0.42 3.19 -3.39
CA LYS A 97 0.33 4.18 -2.31
C LYS A 97 1.17 5.42 -2.62
N PHE A 98 2.34 5.28 -3.24
CA PHE A 98 3.16 6.42 -3.67
C PHE A 98 2.39 7.32 -4.64
N VAL A 99 1.79 6.73 -5.67
CA VAL A 99 0.96 7.48 -6.62
C VAL A 99 -0.23 8.13 -5.92
N LYS A 100 -0.94 7.39 -5.07
CA LYS A 100 -2.16 7.90 -4.40
C LYS A 100 -1.88 9.00 -3.37
N GLN A 101 -0.77 8.91 -2.62
CA GLN A 101 -0.48 9.76 -1.47
C GLN A 101 0.55 10.86 -1.73
N VAL A 102 1.40 10.72 -2.75
CA VAL A 102 2.44 11.70 -3.09
C VAL A 102 2.16 12.34 -4.45
N VAL A 103 1.99 11.55 -5.51
CA VAL A 103 1.83 12.10 -6.87
C VAL A 103 0.47 12.77 -7.06
N ARG A 104 -0.62 12.10 -6.66
CA ARG A 104 -1.98 12.59 -6.89
C ARG A 104 -2.27 13.93 -6.20
N PRO A 105 -1.83 14.18 -4.95
CA PRO A 105 -1.93 15.51 -4.34
C PRO A 105 -1.15 16.58 -5.11
N LEU A 106 -0.01 16.22 -5.72
CA LEU A 106 0.84 17.14 -6.48
C LEU A 106 0.26 17.59 -7.84
N ILE A 107 -0.79 16.92 -8.31
CA ILE A 107 -1.50 17.24 -9.56
C ILE A 107 -2.96 17.66 -9.25
N GLY A 108 -3.36 17.59 -7.98
CA GLY A 108 -4.73 17.89 -7.57
C GLY A 108 -5.05 19.38 -7.57
N PHE A 109 -6.35 19.70 -7.68
CA PHE A 109 -6.86 21.07 -7.59
C PHE A 109 -6.46 21.79 -6.29
N SER A 110 -6.14 21.06 -5.21
CA SER A 110 -5.68 21.62 -3.94
C SER A 110 -4.50 22.59 -4.10
N ILE A 111 -3.57 22.31 -5.01
CA ILE A 111 -2.41 23.20 -5.23
C ILE A 111 -2.83 24.52 -5.88
N ILE A 112 -3.84 24.47 -6.76
CA ILE A 112 -4.38 25.67 -7.39
C ILE A 112 -4.99 26.57 -6.31
N PHE A 113 -5.74 25.99 -5.36
CA PHE A 113 -6.26 26.75 -4.22
C PHE A 113 -5.14 27.32 -3.35
N GLU A 114 -4.15 26.51 -2.96
CA GLU A 114 -3.02 26.96 -2.14
C GLU A 114 -2.30 28.16 -2.77
N TYR A 115 -2.11 28.12 -4.09
CA TYR A 115 -1.53 29.26 -4.80
C TYR A 115 -2.46 30.47 -4.88
N ILE A 116 -3.76 30.30 -5.17
CA ILE A 116 -4.72 31.41 -5.21
C ILE A 116 -4.69 32.15 -3.87
N PHE A 117 -4.70 31.42 -2.74
CA PHE A 117 -4.51 32.02 -1.42
C PHE A 117 -3.13 32.65 -1.23
N GLY A 118 -2.10 32.13 -1.90
CA GLY A 118 -0.74 32.67 -1.95
C GLY A 118 -0.59 34.01 -2.68
N LEU A 119 -1.46 34.31 -3.65
CA LEU A 119 -1.37 35.51 -4.49
C LEU A 119 -1.61 36.82 -3.75
N TYR A 120 -2.48 36.77 -2.75
CA TYR A 120 -2.87 37.95 -1.98
C TYR A 120 -2.58 37.72 -0.51
N THR A 121 -1.94 38.70 0.13
CA THR A 121 -1.78 38.74 1.59
C THR A 121 -2.61 39.86 2.16
N PHE A 122 -3.29 39.61 3.27
CA PHE A 122 -4.08 40.60 3.97
C PHE A 122 -3.17 41.65 4.64
N ASP A 123 -3.81 42.72 5.13
CA ASP A 123 -3.14 43.70 5.97
C ASP A 123 -2.49 43.04 7.18
N TRP A 124 -1.38 43.64 7.62
CA TRP A 124 -0.52 43.06 8.64
C TRP A 124 -1.27 42.62 9.90
N TRP A 125 -2.20 43.44 10.41
CA TRP A 125 -3.00 43.11 11.60
C TRP A 125 -3.90 41.88 11.40
N ILE A 126 -4.48 41.72 10.21
CA ILE A 126 -5.35 40.60 9.87
C ILE A 126 -4.53 39.31 9.78
N GLU A 127 -3.38 39.33 9.09
CA GLU A 127 -2.49 38.16 8.98
C GLU A 127 -1.97 37.72 10.35
N VAL A 128 -1.59 38.68 11.22
CA VAL A 128 -1.12 38.37 12.59
C VAL A 128 -2.24 37.77 13.45
N LEU A 129 -3.49 38.22 13.31
CA LEU A 129 -4.64 37.70 14.06
C LEU A 129 -5.13 36.35 13.53
N MET A 130 -5.01 36.09 12.22
CA MET A 130 -5.47 34.85 11.59
C MET A 130 -4.73 33.61 12.14
N VAL A 131 -3.43 33.72 12.40
CA VAL A 131 -2.61 32.60 12.91
C VAL A 131 -3.14 32.03 14.24
N PRO A 132 -3.26 32.80 15.34
CA PRO A 132 -3.74 32.27 16.62
C PRO A 132 -5.20 31.81 16.54
N VAL A 133 -6.04 32.47 15.74
CA VAL A 133 -7.42 32.03 15.51
C VAL A 133 -7.44 30.66 14.82
N ALA A 134 -6.62 30.45 13.80
CA ALA A 134 -6.49 29.17 13.10
C ALA A 134 -5.95 28.07 14.04
N VAL A 135 -4.95 28.38 14.86
CA VAL A 135 -4.40 27.45 15.86
C VAL A 135 -5.47 27.08 16.91
N PHE A 136 -6.25 28.05 17.39
CA PHE A 136 -7.33 27.81 18.34
C PHE A 136 -8.42 26.91 17.76
N ILE A 137 -8.92 27.23 16.55
CA ILE A 137 -9.94 26.43 15.86
C ILE A 137 -9.41 25.02 15.58
N GLY A 138 -8.19 24.90 15.05
CA GLY A 138 -7.55 23.62 14.77
C GLY A 138 -7.36 22.77 16.03
N GLY A 139 -6.96 23.38 17.14
CA GLY A 139 -6.86 22.73 18.45
C GLY A 139 -8.21 22.20 18.94
N MET A 140 -9.27 23.00 18.83
CA MET A 140 -10.63 22.60 19.20
C MET A 140 -11.16 21.47 18.31
N LEU A 141 -10.88 21.49 17.00
CA LEU A 141 -11.22 20.41 16.07
C LEU A 141 -10.50 19.11 16.45
N ALA A 142 -9.18 19.16 16.67
CA ALA A 142 -8.37 18.00 17.03
C ALA A 142 -8.75 17.41 18.39
N TYR A 143 -9.22 18.23 19.34
CA TYR A 143 -9.73 17.76 20.63
C TYR A 143 -11.12 17.13 20.50
N SER A 144 -12.03 17.80 19.79
CA SER A 144 -13.43 17.37 19.65
C SER A 144 -13.61 16.11 18.79
N ASP A 145 -12.64 15.78 17.93
CA ASP A 145 -12.67 14.56 17.11
C ASP A 145 -12.46 13.26 17.91
N LYS A 146 -11.90 13.36 19.13
CA LYS A 146 -11.51 12.18 19.93
C LYS A 146 -12.68 11.48 20.63
N LYS A 147 -13.81 12.16 20.84
CA LYS A 147 -14.96 11.61 21.56
C LYS A 147 -16.27 11.99 20.88
N PRO A 148 -17.22 11.05 20.73
CA PRO A 148 -18.50 11.33 20.10
C PRO A 148 -19.34 12.39 20.83
N GLU A 149 -19.12 12.58 22.13
CA GLU A 149 -19.76 13.60 22.98
C GLU A 149 -19.48 15.05 22.52
N HIS A 150 -18.37 15.29 21.81
CA HIS A 150 -17.96 16.64 21.37
C HIS A 150 -18.32 16.94 19.92
N ARG A 151 -19.15 16.11 19.28
CA ARG A 151 -19.53 16.24 17.87
C ARG A 151 -20.20 17.57 17.52
N GLN A 152 -20.94 18.17 18.46
CA GLN A 152 -21.55 19.50 18.26
C GLN A 152 -20.49 20.61 18.13
N VAL A 153 -19.49 20.61 19.02
CA VAL A 153 -18.36 21.55 18.97
C VAL A 153 -17.57 21.35 17.68
N HIS A 154 -17.32 20.09 17.31
CA HIS A 154 -16.64 19.77 16.06
C HIS A 154 -17.38 20.34 14.84
N LYS A 155 -18.71 20.14 14.76
CA LYS A 155 -19.53 20.66 13.66
C LYS A 155 -19.54 22.20 13.63
N LEU A 156 -19.62 22.85 14.79
CA LEU A 156 -19.58 24.31 14.90
C LEU A 156 -18.23 24.86 14.44
N MET A 157 -17.12 24.34 14.98
CA MET A 157 -15.77 24.78 14.62
C MET A 157 -15.48 24.55 13.14
N ASN A 158 -15.94 23.42 12.59
CA ASN A 158 -15.78 23.14 11.16
C ASN A 158 -16.64 24.10 10.30
N GLY A 159 -17.84 24.46 10.77
CA GLY A 159 -18.67 25.50 10.15
C GLY A 159 -17.99 26.87 10.13
N ILE A 160 -17.39 27.28 11.26
CA ILE A 160 -16.63 28.54 11.35
C ILE A 160 -15.41 28.50 10.43
N LEU A 161 -14.66 27.39 10.40
CA LEU A 161 -13.51 27.22 9.52
C LEU A 161 -13.90 27.35 8.05
N ASN A 162 -14.97 26.69 7.63
CA ASN A 162 -15.49 26.79 6.27
C ASN A 162 -15.95 28.21 5.92
N LEU A 163 -16.60 28.91 6.85
CA LEU A 163 -17.02 30.29 6.66
C LEU A 163 -15.81 31.23 6.50
N LEU A 164 -14.79 31.10 7.36
CA LEU A 164 -13.55 31.88 7.25
C LEU A 164 -12.80 31.57 5.94
N GLY A 165 -12.75 30.30 5.53
CA GLY A 165 -12.21 29.88 4.24
C GLY A 165 -12.96 30.50 3.06
N LEU A 166 -14.29 30.55 3.11
CA LEU A 166 -15.09 31.16 2.05
C LEU A 166 -14.95 32.69 1.99
N LEU A 167 -14.92 33.36 3.14
CA LEU A 167 -14.70 34.81 3.23
C LEU A 167 -13.32 35.20 2.69
N SER A 168 -12.29 34.47 3.09
CA SER A 168 -10.92 34.70 2.59
C SER A 168 -10.82 34.43 1.10
N LEU A 169 -11.42 33.34 0.59
CA LEU A 169 -11.47 33.07 -0.85
C LEU A 169 -12.18 34.18 -1.62
N THR A 170 -13.31 34.66 -1.11
CA THR A 170 -14.08 35.76 -1.72
C THR A 170 -13.24 37.04 -1.77
N ALA A 171 -12.54 37.39 -0.69
CA ALA A 171 -11.66 38.55 -0.64
C ALA A 171 -10.51 38.45 -1.65
N VAL A 172 -9.86 37.28 -1.74
CA VAL A 172 -8.78 37.02 -2.72
C VAL A 172 -9.32 37.18 -4.15
N VAL A 173 -10.48 36.59 -4.45
CA VAL A 173 -11.11 36.69 -5.78
C VAL A 173 -11.46 38.13 -6.12
N PHE A 174 -12.06 38.89 -5.20
CA PHE A 174 -12.34 40.32 -5.41
C PHE A 174 -11.06 41.11 -5.68
N HIS A 175 -10.01 40.91 -4.87
CA HIS A 175 -8.74 41.60 -5.08
C HIS A 175 -8.11 41.26 -6.44
N LEU A 176 -8.16 39.98 -6.85
CA LEU A 176 -7.69 39.54 -8.16
C LEU A 176 -8.48 40.18 -9.31
N PHE A 177 -9.80 40.34 -9.18
CA PHE A 177 -10.61 41.00 -10.21
C PHE A 177 -10.27 42.49 -10.38
N TYR A 178 -10.05 43.22 -9.27
CA TYR A 178 -9.73 44.65 -9.34
C TYR A 178 -8.27 44.95 -9.71
N HIS A 179 -7.33 44.05 -9.40
CA HIS A 179 -5.89 44.23 -9.64
C HIS A 179 -5.30 43.23 -10.64
N TYR A 180 -6.12 42.70 -11.56
CA TYR A 180 -5.72 41.57 -12.43
C TYR A 180 -4.46 41.85 -13.27
N SER A 181 -4.20 43.12 -13.65
CA SER A 181 -3.02 43.53 -14.42
C SER A 181 -1.71 43.27 -13.68
N ASP A 182 -1.71 43.35 -12.36
CA ASP A 182 -0.52 43.17 -11.52
C ASP A 182 -0.15 41.68 -11.40
N PHE A 183 -1.14 40.80 -11.61
CA PHE A 183 -0.97 39.35 -11.57
C PHE A 183 -0.66 38.74 -12.93
N LEU A 184 -0.99 39.42 -14.04
CA LEU A 184 -0.67 39.01 -15.41
C LEU A 184 0.76 39.41 -15.84
N ASN A 185 1.72 39.37 -14.92
CA ASN A 185 3.13 39.56 -15.23
C ASN A 185 3.86 38.22 -15.28
N ARG A 186 4.89 38.13 -16.15
CA ARG A 186 5.77 36.98 -16.30
C ARG A 186 6.33 36.49 -14.96
N LEU A 187 6.74 37.41 -14.08
CA LEU A 187 7.33 37.05 -12.79
C LEU A 187 6.31 36.31 -11.89
N THR A 188 5.09 36.83 -11.78
CA THR A 188 4.01 36.23 -10.98
C THR A 188 3.63 34.85 -11.51
N LEU A 189 3.56 34.70 -12.84
CA LEU A 189 3.30 33.42 -13.49
C LEU A 189 4.43 32.40 -13.23
N ILE A 190 5.68 32.85 -13.23
CA ILE A 190 6.81 31.99 -12.88
C ILE A 190 6.71 31.61 -11.39
N GLN A 191 6.44 32.54 -10.48
CA GLN A 191 6.22 32.25 -9.06
C GLN A 191 5.08 31.24 -8.82
N PHE A 192 4.08 31.18 -9.69
CA PHE A 192 3.06 30.14 -9.67
C PHE A 192 3.59 28.76 -10.03
N ILE A 193 4.24 28.69 -11.18
CA ILE A 193 4.61 27.42 -11.80
C ILE A 193 5.85 26.83 -11.10
N MET A 194 6.67 27.67 -10.48
CA MET A 194 7.92 27.27 -9.83
C MET A 194 7.71 26.22 -8.72
N PRO A 195 6.86 26.41 -7.69
CA PRO A 195 6.63 25.37 -6.68
C PRO A 195 6.08 24.06 -7.25
N ILE A 196 5.21 24.14 -8.26
CA ILE A 196 4.61 22.97 -8.93
C ILE A 196 5.69 22.20 -9.69
N SER A 197 6.45 22.89 -10.53
CA SER A 197 7.55 22.30 -11.30
C SER A 197 8.62 21.69 -10.39
N LEU A 198 9.02 22.40 -9.32
CA LEU A 198 9.95 21.88 -8.32
C LEU A 198 9.41 20.60 -7.68
N SER A 199 8.12 20.56 -7.31
CA SER A 199 7.51 19.37 -6.68
C SER A 199 7.42 18.18 -7.63
N LEU A 200 7.03 18.41 -8.89
CA LEU A 200 6.99 17.36 -9.92
C LEU A 200 8.38 16.81 -10.21
N LEU A 201 9.38 17.67 -10.30
CA LEU A 201 10.75 17.26 -10.55
C LEU A 201 11.44 16.68 -9.33
N PHE A 202 10.90 16.90 -8.14
CA PHE A 202 11.38 16.25 -6.92
C PHE A 202 10.85 14.81 -6.77
N LEU A 203 9.86 14.40 -7.59
CA LEU A 203 9.31 13.04 -7.57
C LEU A 203 10.36 11.92 -7.69
N PRO A 204 11.39 12.00 -8.55
CA PRO A 204 12.43 10.98 -8.62
C PRO A 204 13.20 10.83 -7.30
N VAL A 205 13.48 11.94 -6.60
CA VAL A 205 14.13 11.92 -5.27
C VAL A 205 13.19 11.27 -4.25
N LEU A 206 11.91 11.66 -4.24
CA LEU A 206 10.92 11.08 -3.34
C LEU A 206 10.74 9.58 -3.56
N TYR A 207 10.71 9.15 -4.82
CA TYR A 207 10.64 7.75 -5.19
C TYR A 207 11.90 6.99 -4.75
N GLY A 208 13.09 7.59 -4.95
CA GLY A 208 14.35 7.04 -4.48
C GLY A 208 14.39 6.85 -2.96
N ILE A 209 13.89 7.82 -2.19
CA ILE A 209 13.77 7.72 -0.72
C ILE A 209 12.80 6.60 -0.32
N ALA A 210 11.62 6.55 -0.94
CA ALA A 210 10.65 5.49 -0.68
C ALA A 210 11.30 4.11 -0.93
N MET A 211 11.95 3.92 -2.07
CA MET A 211 12.66 2.67 -2.37
C MET A 211 13.76 2.37 -1.36
N TYR A 212 14.67 3.32 -1.13
CA TYR A 212 15.78 3.15 -0.21
C TYR A 212 15.32 2.66 1.17
N THR A 213 14.25 3.26 1.73
CA THR A 213 13.73 2.86 3.05
C THR A 213 13.18 1.42 3.10
N HIS A 214 12.54 0.95 2.02
CA HIS A 214 12.11 -0.46 1.92
C HIS A 214 13.29 -1.41 1.84
N TYR A 215 14.22 -1.09 0.94
CA TYR A 215 15.41 -1.88 0.75
C TYR A 215 16.26 -1.94 2.02
N GLU A 216 16.50 -0.81 2.69
CA GLU A 216 17.25 -0.75 3.95
C GLU A 216 16.63 -1.64 5.02
N THR A 217 15.31 -1.54 5.24
CA THR A 217 14.61 -2.35 6.24
C THR A 217 14.80 -3.84 5.97
N ALA A 218 14.65 -4.26 4.73
CA ALA A 218 14.83 -5.66 4.36
C ALA A 218 16.30 -6.12 4.43
N PHE A 219 17.25 -5.27 3.99
CA PHE A 219 18.68 -5.56 4.02
C PHE A 219 19.21 -5.69 5.44
N VAL A 220 18.71 -4.90 6.40
CA VAL A 220 19.08 -5.03 7.82
C VAL A 220 18.71 -6.40 8.37
N VAL A 221 17.53 -6.93 8.04
CA VAL A 221 17.12 -8.27 8.49
C VAL A 221 17.94 -9.33 7.76
N MET A 222 18.11 -9.21 6.43
CA MET A 222 18.87 -10.17 5.63
C MET A 222 20.36 -10.23 6.02
N LYS A 223 20.96 -9.12 6.47
CA LYS A 223 22.35 -9.09 6.94
C LYS A 223 22.61 -10.09 8.06
N ARG A 224 21.60 -10.40 8.88
CA ARG A 224 21.71 -11.40 9.96
C ARG A 224 21.72 -12.84 9.44
N GLN A 225 21.25 -13.06 8.22
CA GLN A 225 21.12 -14.39 7.61
C GLN A 225 22.39 -14.85 6.89
N PHE A 226 23.07 -13.93 6.19
CA PHE A 226 24.25 -14.27 5.40
C PHE A 226 25.51 -14.36 6.27
N LYS A 227 26.25 -15.46 6.16
CA LYS A 227 27.52 -15.65 6.90
C LYS A 227 28.67 -14.83 6.29
N LEU A 228 28.67 -14.69 4.96
CA LEU A 228 29.75 -14.05 4.21
C LEU A 228 29.35 -12.64 3.73
N PRO A 229 30.14 -11.59 4.02
CA PRO A 229 29.80 -10.23 3.61
C PRO A 229 29.77 -10.04 2.09
N GLY A 230 30.58 -10.81 1.34
CA GLY A 230 30.61 -10.76 -0.13
C GLY A 230 29.34 -11.28 -0.80
N VAL A 231 28.68 -12.28 -0.20
CA VAL A 231 27.40 -12.82 -0.69
C VAL A 231 26.26 -11.87 -0.36
N TYR A 232 26.27 -11.29 0.85
CA TYR A 232 25.32 -10.25 1.25
C TYR A 232 25.34 -9.04 0.31
N ASN A 233 26.53 -8.48 0.02
CA ASN A 233 26.66 -7.34 -0.88
C ASN A 233 26.20 -7.67 -2.32
N TYR A 234 26.46 -8.90 -2.78
CA TYR A 234 25.97 -9.37 -4.08
C TYR A 234 24.44 -9.47 -4.10
N ALA A 235 23.84 -10.06 -3.07
CA ALA A 235 22.38 -10.16 -2.91
C ALA A 235 21.72 -8.77 -2.94
N MET A 236 22.32 -7.82 -2.21
CA MET A 236 21.85 -6.44 -2.14
C MET A 236 21.89 -5.74 -3.50
N LEU A 237 23.00 -5.88 -4.25
CA LEU A 237 23.13 -5.31 -5.58
C LEU A 237 22.14 -5.93 -6.57
N GLN A 238 22.01 -7.27 -6.59
CA GLN A 238 21.06 -7.95 -7.47
C GLN A 238 19.61 -7.58 -7.12
N ALA A 239 19.26 -7.44 -5.85
CA ALA A 239 17.91 -7.03 -5.45
C ALA A 239 17.56 -5.62 -5.93
N LEU A 240 18.50 -4.67 -5.88
CA LEU A 240 18.31 -3.32 -6.39
C LEU A 240 18.15 -3.30 -7.91
N ILE A 241 19.04 -3.98 -8.64
CA ILE A 241 19.04 -3.99 -10.11
C ILE A 241 17.84 -4.77 -10.67
N ARG A 242 17.52 -5.93 -10.09
CA ARG A 242 16.57 -6.88 -10.68
C ARG A 242 15.12 -6.55 -10.32
N PHE A 243 14.85 -6.07 -9.11
CA PHE A 243 13.47 -5.70 -8.73
C PHE A 243 13.12 -4.27 -9.16
N ASN A 244 14.09 -3.34 -9.27
CA ASN A 244 13.92 -2.01 -9.89
C ASN A 244 12.60 -1.29 -9.53
N GLY A 245 12.19 -1.29 -8.26
CA GLY A 245 10.94 -0.68 -7.81
C GLY A 245 9.77 -1.63 -7.55
N ASP A 246 9.93 -2.91 -7.88
CA ASP A 246 8.98 -3.97 -7.58
C ASP A 246 9.04 -4.39 -6.11
N ILE A 247 8.31 -3.65 -5.27
CA ILE A 247 8.24 -3.91 -3.83
C ILE A 247 7.64 -5.31 -3.55
N ASP A 248 6.65 -5.76 -4.33
CA ASP A 248 6.02 -7.07 -4.13
C ASP A 248 6.99 -8.21 -4.44
N GLY A 249 7.72 -8.13 -5.56
CA GLY A 249 8.75 -9.11 -5.91
C GLY A 249 9.87 -9.16 -4.87
N MET A 250 10.28 -8.00 -4.36
CA MET A 250 11.31 -7.90 -3.33
C MET A 250 10.86 -8.55 -2.01
N GLU A 251 9.63 -8.32 -1.57
CA GLU A 251 9.06 -8.95 -0.37
C GLU A 251 8.96 -10.48 -0.50
N ARG A 252 8.54 -10.98 -1.69
CA ARG A 252 8.52 -12.42 -1.98
C ARG A 252 9.92 -13.02 -1.93
N TRP A 253 10.90 -12.35 -2.53
CA TRP A 253 12.29 -12.80 -2.53
C TRP A 253 12.89 -12.81 -1.13
N LYS A 254 12.65 -11.76 -0.34
CA LYS A 254 13.06 -11.68 1.07
C LYS A 254 12.60 -12.90 1.86
N ARG A 255 11.35 -13.34 1.68
CA ARG A 255 10.84 -14.55 2.34
C ARG A 255 11.64 -15.80 1.94
N ILE A 256 11.96 -15.98 0.66
CA ILE A 256 12.76 -17.12 0.18
C ILE A 256 14.16 -17.09 0.81
N VAL A 257 14.79 -15.92 0.93
CA VAL A 257 16.09 -15.75 1.59
C VAL A 257 16.05 -16.30 3.02
N PHE A 258 14.99 -16.01 3.78
CA PHE A 258 14.83 -16.52 5.15
C PHE A 258 14.48 -18.01 5.20
N THR A 259 13.52 -18.46 4.41
CA THR A 259 13.03 -19.85 4.46
C THR A 259 14.08 -20.84 3.98
N LYS A 260 14.76 -20.54 2.87
CA LYS A 260 15.76 -21.43 2.27
C LYS A 260 17.19 -21.16 2.77
N ASN A 261 17.37 -20.16 3.63
CA ASN A 261 18.67 -19.78 4.20
C ASN A 261 19.78 -19.67 3.14
N LEU A 262 19.57 -18.84 2.11
CA LEU A 262 20.48 -18.78 0.96
C LEU A 262 21.89 -18.31 1.39
N GLN A 263 22.94 -18.97 0.92
CA GLN A 263 24.35 -18.66 1.25
C GLN A 263 25.27 -18.53 0.04
N THR A 264 24.81 -18.86 -1.18
CA THR A 264 25.64 -18.77 -2.40
C THR A 264 25.07 -17.78 -3.43
N ARG A 265 25.91 -17.33 -4.37
CA ARG A 265 25.49 -16.41 -5.45
C ARG A 265 24.51 -17.08 -6.41
N GLU A 266 24.71 -18.35 -6.71
CA GLU A 266 23.86 -19.15 -7.59
C GLU A 266 22.45 -19.31 -7.00
N GLU A 267 22.35 -19.62 -5.71
CA GLU A 267 21.10 -19.67 -4.97
C GLU A 267 20.33 -18.34 -5.01
N ILE A 268 21.03 -17.21 -4.88
CA ILE A 268 20.44 -15.87 -4.98
C ILE A 268 19.85 -15.66 -6.38
N ASP A 269 20.62 -15.95 -7.43
CA ASP A 269 20.20 -15.73 -8.81
C ASP A 269 19.02 -16.65 -9.19
N GLN A 270 19.03 -17.90 -8.73
CA GLN A 270 17.91 -18.83 -8.89
C GLN A 270 16.66 -18.35 -8.15
N ALA A 271 16.79 -17.85 -6.92
CA ALA A 271 15.67 -17.31 -6.16
C ALA A 271 15.06 -16.07 -6.82
N ILE A 272 15.89 -15.15 -7.34
CA ILE A 272 15.42 -13.96 -8.06
C ILE A 272 14.71 -14.37 -9.35
N SER A 273 15.31 -15.27 -10.13
CA SER A 273 14.70 -15.81 -11.35
C SER A 273 13.34 -16.44 -11.06
N SER A 274 13.25 -17.26 -10.02
CA SER A 274 12.02 -17.92 -9.59
C SER A 274 10.90 -16.95 -9.23
N VAL A 275 11.24 -15.83 -8.55
CA VAL A 275 10.24 -14.81 -8.23
C VAL A 275 9.74 -14.10 -9.49
N LYS A 276 10.64 -13.80 -10.42
CA LYS A 276 10.26 -13.15 -11.69
C LYS A 276 9.38 -14.05 -12.54
N THR A 277 9.75 -15.32 -12.73
CA THR A 277 8.96 -16.27 -13.51
C THR A 277 7.56 -16.46 -12.92
N LEU A 278 7.44 -16.50 -11.59
CA LEU A 278 6.14 -16.54 -10.92
C LEU A 278 5.30 -15.29 -11.22
N LYS A 279 5.89 -14.11 -11.10
CA LYS A 279 5.17 -12.86 -11.38
C LYS A 279 4.77 -12.71 -12.85
N ASP A 280 5.63 -13.13 -13.77
CA ASP A 280 5.33 -13.12 -15.19
C ASP A 280 4.19 -14.09 -15.50
N ALA A 281 4.17 -15.27 -14.87
CA ALA A 281 3.09 -16.24 -15.00
C ALA A 281 1.78 -15.79 -14.31
N GLU A 282 1.84 -14.98 -13.24
CA GLU A 282 0.67 -14.31 -12.66
C GLU A 282 0.05 -13.29 -13.61
N GLN A 283 0.88 -12.48 -14.26
CA GLN A 283 0.42 -11.43 -15.18
C GLN A 283 -0.06 -11.99 -16.52
N ASN A 284 0.61 -13.04 -17.00
CA ASN A 284 0.28 -13.72 -18.24
C ASN A 284 0.17 -15.22 -17.97
N PRO A 285 -1.02 -15.71 -17.55
CA PRO A 285 -1.25 -17.13 -17.29
C PRO A 285 -0.91 -17.96 -18.52
N HIS A 286 0.15 -18.76 -18.42
CA HIS A 286 0.51 -19.70 -19.47
C HIS A 286 -0.52 -20.84 -19.49
N THR A 287 -0.82 -21.32 -20.69
CA THR A 287 -1.61 -22.53 -20.89
C THR A 287 -0.76 -23.74 -20.52
N VAL A 288 -1.11 -24.41 -19.43
CA VAL A 288 -0.48 -25.67 -19.03
C VAL A 288 -1.07 -26.79 -19.90
N ASN A 289 -0.23 -27.71 -20.36
CA ASN A 289 -0.72 -28.92 -21.03
C ASN A 289 -1.57 -29.73 -20.05
N GLU A 290 -2.80 -30.09 -20.45
CA GLU A 290 -3.76 -30.81 -19.62
C GLU A 290 -3.21 -32.13 -19.04
N GLY A 291 -2.21 -32.75 -19.68
CA GLY A 291 -1.54 -33.96 -19.17
C GLY A 291 -0.49 -33.73 -18.08
N LEU A 292 -0.19 -32.47 -17.74
CA LEU A 292 0.73 -32.08 -16.66
C LEU A 292 -0.02 -31.58 -15.42
N GLY A 293 -1.14 -30.88 -15.62
CA GLY A 293 -1.98 -30.31 -14.57
C GLY A 293 -2.68 -29.05 -15.09
N TRP A 294 -3.01 -28.14 -14.17
CA TRP A 294 -3.73 -26.90 -14.49
C TRP A 294 -2.89 -25.66 -14.18
N SER A 295 -3.23 -24.54 -14.82
CA SER A 295 -2.59 -23.25 -14.51
C SER A 295 -3.07 -22.75 -13.14
N PRO A 296 -2.19 -22.63 -12.11
CA PRO A 296 -2.59 -22.18 -10.77
C PRO A 296 -3.31 -20.84 -10.78
N TYR A 297 -2.90 -19.95 -11.69
CA TYR A 297 -3.44 -18.60 -11.79
C TYR A 297 -4.82 -18.54 -12.43
N GLN A 298 -5.21 -19.56 -13.20
CA GLN A 298 -6.56 -19.70 -13.71
C GLN A 298 -7.47 -20.38 -12.68
N VAL A 299 -7.02 -21.50 -12.11
CA VAL A 299 -7.87 -22.30 -11.21
C VAL A 299 -8.13 -21.63 -9.86
N LYS A 300 -7.18 -20.83 -9.34
CA LYS A 300 -7.38 -20.11 -8.07
C LYS A 300 -8.57 -19.14 -8.12
N ASP A 301 -8.83 -18.55 -9.29
CA ASP A 301 -9.85 -17.50 -9.45
C ASP A 301 -11.24 -18.06 -9.81
N LEU A 302 -11.40 -19.39 -9.93
CA LEU A 302 -12.67 -20.03 -10.32
C LEU A 302 -13.84 -19.74 -9.37
N LEU A 303 -13.57 -19.51 -8.08
CA LEU A 303 -14.61 -19.25 -7.08
C LEU A 303 -14.75 -17.77 -6.68
N VAL A 304 -14.03 -16.86 -7.36
CA VAL A 304 -14.14 -15.41 -7.12
C VAL A 304 -15.56 -14.90 -7.39
N ALA A 305 -16.25 -15.47 -8.39
CA ALA A 305 -17.65 -15.13 -8.69
C ALA A 305 -18.63 -15.45 -7.53
N LYS A 306 -18.26 -16.37 -6.63
CA LYS A 306 -19.02 -16.68 -5.40
C LYS A 306 -18.58 -15.87 -4.18
N GLY A 307 -17.62 -14.94 -4.34
CA GLY A 307 -17.02 -14.17 -3.25
C GLY A 307 -15.94 -14.93 -2.46
N ILE A 308 -15.52 -16.11 -2.94
CA ILE A 308 -14.44 -16.88 -2.32
C ILE A 308 -13.12 -16.51 -3.01
N GLU A 309 -12.46 -15.49 -2.46
CA GLU A 309 -11.17 -15.03 -2.98
C GLU A 309 -10.00 -15.84 -2.40
N THR A 310 -9.15 -16.36 -3.28
CA THR A 310 -7.87 -16.94 -2.89
C THR A 310 -6.75 -15.91 -3.07
N PRO A 311 -5.87 -15.73 -2.08
CA PRO A 311 -4.69 -14.90 -2.24
C PRO A 311 -3.69 -15.53 -3.23
N GLY A 312 -2.59 -14.83 -3.53
CA GLY A 312 -1.60 -15.30 -4.50
C GLY A 312 -1.03 -16.70 -4.19
N TYR A 313 -0.76 -17.46 -5.24
CA TYR A 313 -0.20 -18.81 -5.22
C TYR A 313 1.27 -18.74 -4.79
N ARG A 314 1.58 -19.38 -3.66
CA ARG A 314 2.83 -19.14 -2.92
C ARG A 314 3.46 -20.44 -2.47
N ASN A 315 4.80 -20.48 -2.49
CA ASN A 315 5.60 -21.58 -1.97
C ASN A 315 5.39 -21.74 -0.45
N THR A 316 5.12 -22.96 0.00
CA THR A 316 5.04 -23.38 1.40
C THR A 316 6.39 -23.93 1.89
N ILE A 317 6.46 -24.39 3.13
CA ILE A 317 7.62 -25.16 3.59
C ILE A 317 7.53 -26.51 2.83
N ASP A 318 8.62 -26.98 2.22
CA ASP A 318 8.73 -28.25 1.44
C ASP A 318 8.48 -28.19 -0.09
N GLU A 319 8.73 -27.05 -0.75
CA GLU A 319 8.70 -26.90 -2.24
C GLU A 319 7.33 -27.02 -2.90
N GLU A 320 6.29 -27.36 -2.15
CA GLU A 320 4.90 -27.27 -2.57
C GLU A 320 4.47 -25.80 -2.72
N PHE A 321 3.56 -25.54 -3.64
CA PHE A 321 2.91 -24.26 -3.78
C PHE A 321 1.43 -24.39 -3.46
N CYS A 322 0.89 -23.41 -2.74
CA CYS A 322 -0.51 -23.36 -2.42
C CYS A 322 -1.13 -21.97 -2.58
N ALA A 323 -2.42 -21.94 -2.90
CA ALA A 323 -3.30 -20.80 -2.68
C ALA A 323 -4.48 -21.26 -1.82
N ILE A 324 -4.72 -20.60 -0.69
CA ILE A 324 -5.76 -20.99 0.28
C ILE A 324 -6.65 -19.78 0.55
N SER A 325 -7.95 -19.91 0.29
CA SER A 325 -8.93 -18.87 0.59
C SER A 325 -9.05 -18.65 2.09
N PHE A 326 -9.47 -17.45 2.48
CA PHE A 326 -9.99 -17.27 3.83
C PHE A 326 -11.28 -18.11 4.00
N PRO A 327 -11.58 -18.61 5.22
CA PRO A 327 -12.82 -19.33 5.46
C PRO A 327 -14.03 -18.46 5.12
N PHE A 328 -14.78 -18.84 4.09
CA PHE A 328 -15.98 -18.14 3.65
C PHE A 328 -17.16 -18.62 4.48
N LYS A 329 -17.80 -17.70 5.21
CA LYS A 329 -18.95 -18.02 6.07
C LYS A 329 -20.21 -18.24 5.24
N LEU A 330 -20.89 -19.35 5.47
CA LEU A 330 -22.13 -19.70 4.79
C LEU A 330 -23.38 -19.35 5.59
N THR A 331 -23.26 -19.31 6.92
CA THR A 331 -24.36 -19.05 7.84
C THR A 331 -24.06 -17.83 8.70
N ASP A 332 -25.11 -17.06 9.00
CA ASP A 332 -25.03 -15.84 9.81
C ASP A 332 -24.92 -16.11 11.32
N ASP A 333 -24.61 -17.36 11.72
CA ASP A 333 -24.40 -17.70 13.13
C ASP A 333 -23.16 -16.96 13.66
N PRO A 334 -23.29 -16.10 14.70
CA PRO A 334 -22.17 -15.33 15.23
C PRO A 334 -21.10 -16.19 15.88
N VAL A 335 -21.44 -17.40 16.33
CA VAL A 335 -20.61 -18.25 17.18
C VAL A 335 -20.06 -19.45 16.41
N PHE A 336 -20.87 -20.12 15.60
CA PHE A 336 -20.48 -21.36 14.89
C PHE A 336 -20.97 -21.38 13.44
N SER A 337 -20.58 -20.38 12.64
CA SER A 337 -20.88 -20.34 11.21
C SER A 337 -20.19 -21.47 10.45
N ASP A 338 -20.93 -22.19 9.62
CA ASP A 338 -20.39 -23.12 8.63
C ASP A 338 -19.46 -22.39 7.67
N THR A 339 -18.36 -23.04 7.28
CA THR A 339 -17.34 -22.40 6.44
C THR A 339 -16.94 -23.27 5.26
N ILE A 340 -16.71 -22.63 4.12
CA ILE A 340 -16.04 -23.23 2.97
C ILE A 340 -14.64 -22.65 2.82
N THR A 341 -13.67 -23.52 2.58
CA THR A 341 -12.30 -23.16 2.21
C THR A 341 -11.94 -23.78 0.87
N TYR A 342 -11.36 -22.97 -0.02
CA TYR A 342 -10.82 -23.43 -1.28
C TYR A 342 -9.29 -23.42 -1.25
N MET A 343 -8.68 -24.53 -1.66
CA MET A 343 -7.24 -24.73 -1.69
C MET A 343 -6.82 -25.22 -3.07
N VAL A 344 -5.81 -24.57 -3.63
CA VAL A 344 -5.11 -25.00 -4.85
C VAL A 344 -3.71 -25.42 -4.42
N LEU A 345 -3.30 -26.63 -4.76
CA LEU A 345 -2.03 -27.24 -4.40
C LEU A 345 -1.29 -27.70 -5.66
N GLY A 346 0.03 -27.63 -5.63
CA GLY A 346 0.86 -28.21 -6.68
C GLY A 346 2.30 -27.72 -6.65
N GLU A 347 2.90 -27.62 -7.83
CA GLU A 347 4.25 -27.14 -8.05
C GLU A 347 4.26 -25.67 -8.48
N GLN A 348 5.45 -25.08 -8.65
CA GLN A 348 5.67 -23.64 -8.91
C GLN A 348 4.76 -23.03 -9.99
N LEU A 349 4.52 -23.76 -11.08
CA LEU A 349 3.74 -23.26 -12.23
C LEU A 349 2.56 -24.17 -12.58
N ILE A 350 2.34 -25.25 -11.83
CA ILE A 350 1.37 -26.30 -12.18
C ILE A 350 0.58 -26.66 -10.93
N ALA A 351 -0.74 -26.48 -10.98
CA ALA A 351 -1.66 -26.97 -9.98
C ALA A 351 -1.96 -28.44 -10.28
N THR A 352 -1.81 -29.29 -9.27
CA THR A 352 -2.00 -30.73 -9.38
C THR A 352 -3.09 -31.25 -8.45
N GLU A 353 -3.49 -30.49 -7.42
CA GLU A 353 -4.63 -30.81 -6.57
C GLU A 353 -5.49 -29.57 -6.30
N LEU A 354 -6.82 -29.74 -6.42
CA LEU A 354 -7.81 -28.74 -6.04
C LEU A 354 -8.67 -29.32 -4.92
N HIS A 355 -8.80 -28.60 -3.81
CA HIS A 355 -9.50 -29.07 -2.62
C HIS A 355 -10.50 -28.02 -2.15
N ILE A 356 -11.77 -28.41 -2.04
CA ILE A 356 -12.83 -27.64 -1.40
C ILE A 356 -13.21 -28.36 -0.11
N GLY A 357 -12.97 -27.71 1.02
CA GLY A 357 -13.34 -28.22 2.34
C GLY A 357 -14.54 -27.46 2.88
N LEU A 358 -15.64 -28.17 3.14
CA LEU A 358 -16.78 -27.67 3.92
C LEU A 358 -16.61 -28.11 5.37
N LYS A 359 -16.71 -27.16 6.30
CA LYS A 359 -16.74 -27.40 7.73
C LYS A 359 -18.12 -27.05 8.26
N VAL A 360 -18.84 -28.07 8.73
CA VAL A 360 -20.14 -27.94 9.37
C VAL A 360 -19.95 -28.07 10.88
N PHE A 361 -20.19 -26.98 11.61
CA PHE A 361 -19.91 -26.94 13.05
C PHE A 361 -21.04 -27.57 13.88
N ASN A 362 -22.28 -27.50 13.40
CA ASN A 362 -23.43 -28.09 14.07
C ASN A 362 -24.13 -29.13 13.18
N GLY A 363 -23.74 -30.40 13.34
CA GLY A 363 -24.31 -31.50 12.58
C GLY A 363 -25.73 -31.93 13.00
N THR A 364 -26.32 -31.27 14.00
CA THR A 364 -27.68 -31.57 14.49
C THR A 364 -28.78 -30.73 13.82
N ILE A 365 -28.40 -29.66 13.13
CA ILE A 365 -29.30 -28.77 12.39
C ILE A 365 -29.36 -29.22 10.92
N ASP A 366 -30.40 -28.81 10.18
CA ASP A 366 -30.44 -29.02 8.74
C ASP A 366 -29.30 -28.24 8.05
N ASN A 367 -28.39 -29.00 7.44
CA ASN A 367 -27.20 -28.50 6.76
C ASN A 367 -27.32 -28.62 5.23
N ALA A 368 -28.54 -28.83 4.70
CA ALA A 368 -28.78 -28.97 3.27
C ALA A 368 -28.31 -27.75 2.47
N ALA A 369 -28.52 -26.54 2.99
CA ALA A 369 -28.04 -25.31 2.36
C ALA A 369 -26.52 -25.26 2.23
N SER A 370 -25.79 -25.66 3.29
CA SER A 370 -24.32 -25.71 3.29
C SER A 370 -23.78 -26.75 2.31
N LEU A 371 -24.44 -27.92 2.22
CA LEU A 371 -24.10 -28.97 1.25
C LEU A 371 -24.41 -28.56 -0.20
N MET A 372 -25.49 -27.79 -0.42
CA MET A 372 -25.80 -27.22 -1.74
C MET A 372 -24.74 -26.21 -2.17
N GLN A 373 -24.26 -25.35 -1.26
CA GLN A 373 -23.18 -24.41 -1.57
C GLN A 373 -21.86 -25.13 -1.89
N LEU A 374 -21.57 -26.24 -1.20
CA LEU A 374 -20.44 -27.10 -1.56
C LEU A 374 -20.63 -27.71 -2.95
N LEU A 375 -21.81 -28.24 -3.27
CA LEU A 375 -22.12 -28.82 -4.58
C LEU A 375 -21.93 -27.79 -5.71
N GLU A 376 -22.52 -26.60 -5.58
CA GLU A 376 -22.39 -25.54 -6.58
C GLU A 376 -20.92 -25.11 -6.77
N SER A 377 -20.16 -25.02 -5.68
CA SER A 377 -18.73 -24.69 -5.74
C SER A 377 -17.92 -25.80 -6.41
N SER A 378 -18.21 -27.07 -6.09
CA SER A 378 -17.61 -28.24 -6.73
C SER A 378 -17.92 -28.34 -8.21
N GLU A 379 -19.15 -27.99 -8.63
CA GLU A 379 -19.55 -27.95 -10.03
C GLU A 379 -18.80 -26.86 -10.80
N LEU A 380 -18.72 -25.64 -10.25
CA LEU A 380 -17.97 -24.54 -10.88
C LEU A 380 -16.49 -24.90 -11.06
N VAL A 381 -15.86 -25.48 -10.04
CA VAL A 381 -14.45 -25.89 -10.13
C VAL A 381 -14.26 -27.00 -11.16
N HIS A 382 -15.14 -28.02 -11.16
CA HIS A 382 -15.05 -29.11 -12.13
C HIS A 382 -15.29 -28.64 -13.57
N GLN A 383 -16.28 -27.78 -13.79
CA GLN A 383 -16.57 -27.21 -15.11
C GLN A 383 -15.46 -26.28 -15.59
N GLY A 384 -14.87 -25.48 -14.69
CA GLY A 384 -13.73 -24.62 -15.02
C GLY A 384 -12.47 -25.39 -15.41
N VAL A 385 -12.35 -26.64 -14.97
CA VAL A 385 -11.18 -27.50 -15.19
C VAL A 385 -11.35 -28.44 -16.39
N PHE A 386 -12.51 -29.09 -16.52
CA PHE A 386 -12.75 -30.12 -17.54
C PHE A 386 -13.75 -29.70 -18.62
N GLY A 387 -14.37 -28.52 -18.51
CA GLY A 387 -15.42 -28.04 -19.43
C GLY A 387 -16.76 -28.77 -19.35
N ASN A 388 -16.85 -29.83 -18.53
CA ASN A 388 -17.99 -30.74 -18.43
C ASN A 388 -18.64 -30.69 -17.03
N PRO A 389 -19.94 -31.01 -16.91
CA PRO A 389 -20.62 -31.05 -15.62
C PRO A 389 -20.06 -32.16 -14.72
N LEU A 390 -20.19 -31.95 -13.40
CA LEU A 390 -19.74 -32.91 -12.39
C LEU A 390 -20.49 -34.26 -12.52
N PRO A 391 -19.82 -35.42 -12.43
CA PRO A 391 -20.50 -36.73 -12.55
C PRO A 391 -21.58 -36.95 -11.48
N ASP A 392 -22.73 -37.52 -11.87
CA ASP A 392 -23.88 -37.74 -10.97
C ASP A 392 -23.54 -38.57 -9.72
N LYS A 393 -22.57 -39.49 -9.84
CA LYS A 393 -22.06 -40.28 -8.71
C LYS A 393 -21.45 -39.37 -7.63
N ILE A 394 -20.69 -38.36 -8.04
CA ILE A 394 -20.05 -37.40 -7.12
C ILE A 394 -21.07 -36.38 -6.61
N LYS A 395 -21.99 -35.89 -7.46
CA LYS A 395 -23.09 -35.00 -7.03
C LYS A 395 -23.89 -35.63 -5.89
N ASN A 396 -24.31 -36.88 -6.07
CA ASN A 396 -25.04 -37.63 -5.06
C ASN A 396 -24.23 -37.88 -3.78
N ALA A 397 -22.90 -38.04 -3.90
CA ALA A 397 -22.03 -38.24 -2.75
C ALA A 397 -21.87 -36.97 -1.91
N ILE A 398 -21.77 -35.80 -2.55
CA ILE A 398 -21.71 -34.50 -1.87
C ILE A 398 -23.03 -34.25 -1.12
N VAL A 399 -24.18 -34.37 -1.80
CA VAL A 399 -25.51 -34.13 -1.20
C VAL A 399 -25.79 -35.09 -0.04
N LYS A 400 -25.39 -36.36 -0.16
CA LYS A 400 -25.57 -37.36 0.91
C LYS A 400 -24.46 -37.33 1.96
N ALA A 401 -23.45 -36.48 1.78
CA ALA A 401 -22.22 -36.43 2.58
C ALA A 401 -21.62 -37.84 2.80
N LYS A 402 -21.41 -38.58 1.71
CA LYS A 402 -20.86 -39.94 1.71
C LYS A 402 -19.53 -39.99 1.00
N HIS A 403 -18.69 -40.93 1.43
CA HIS A 403 -17.43 -41.18 0.76
C HIS A 403 -17.67 -41.73 -0.64
N ALA A 404 -17.05 -41.12 -1.65
CA ALA A 404 -17.10 -41.59 -3.03
C ALA A 404 -15.81 -41.25 -3.78
N ILE A 405 -15.44 -42.13 -4.69
CA ILE A 405 -14.32 -41.93 -5.61
C ILE A 405 -14.82 -42.15 -7.04
N SER A 406 -14.41 -41.26 -7.93
CA SER A 406 -14.61 -41.37 -9.37
C SER A 406 -13.31 -40.98 -10.07
N ASN A 407 -12.89 -41.76 -11.05
CA ASN A 407 -11.68 -41.46 -11.81
C ASN A 407 -12.09 -41.01 -13.21
N ASN A 408 -11.35 -40.05 -13.75
CA ASN A 408 -11.36 -39.69 -15.16
C ASN A 408 -9.95 -39.94 -15.73
N ASP A 409 -9.78 -39.82 -17.05
CA ASP A 409 -8.52 -40.10 -17.75
C ASP A 409 -7.34 -39.24 -17.28
N LEU A 410 -7.62 -38.10 -16.66
CA LEU A 410 -6.62 -37.12 -16.21
C LEU A 410 -6.57 -36.91 -14.69
N ALA A 411 -7.62 -37.28 -13.94
CA ALA A 411 -7.70 -36.95 -12.52
C ALA A 411 -8.60 -37.90 -11.72
N LYS A 412 -8.31 -37.99 -10.43
CA LYS A 412 -9.11 -38.67 -9.40
C LYS A 412 -9.97 -37.65 -8.66
N LEU A 413 -11.29 -37.84 -8.71
CA LEU A 413 -12.27 -37.10 -7.91
C LEU A 413 -12.55 -37.90 -6.63
N SER A 414 -12.45 -37.26 -5.47
CA SER A 414 -12.79 -37.89 -4.20
C SER A 414 -13.64 -36.98 -3.32
N VAL A 415 -14.61 -37.58 -2.64
CA VAL A 415 -15.41 -36.96 -1.59
C VAL A 415 -15.14 -37.75 -0.32
N LYS A 416 -14.71 -37.08 0.76
CA LYS A 416 -14.49 -37.69 2.07
C LYS A 416 -15.30 -36.94 3.12
N LYS A 417 -15.95 -37.69 4.01
CA LYS A 417 -16.61 -37.13 5.20
C LYS A 417 -15.84 -37.56 6.43
N GLU A 418 -15.53 -36.61 7.30
CA GLU A 418 -14.94 -36.87 8.61
C GLU A 418 -15.85 -36.30 9.69
N LEU A 419 -16.25 -37.15 10.64
CA LEU A 419 -17.05 -36.75 11.79
C LEU A 419 -16.12 -36.28 12.91
N TRP A 420 -16.47 -35.16 13.54
CA TRP A 420 -15.70 -34.61 14.64
C TRP A 420 -16.22 -35.16 15.96
N THR A 421 -15.31 -35.50 16.87
CA THR A 421 -15.61 -35.89 18.25
C THR A 421 -16.00 -34.67 19.09
N THR A 422 -17.18 -34.11 18.82
CA THR A 422 -17.72 -32.92 19.48
C THR A 422 -19.17 -33.15 19.93
N GLN A 423 -19.62 -32.42 20.97
CA GLN A 423 -21.00 -32.53 21.47
C GLN A 423 -22.05 -32.16 20.40
N THR A 424 -21.71 -31.29 19.45
CA THR A 424 -22.57 -30.83 18.36
C THR A 424 -22.56 -31.75 17.14
N LYS A 425 -21.82 -32.87 17.17
CA LYS A 425 -21.66 -33.82 16.05
C LYS A 425 -21.26 -33.12 14.73
N GLY A 426 -20.41 -32.10 14.81
CA GLY A 426 -19.88 -31.41 13.63
C GLY A 426 -19.14 -32.37 12.68
N TYR A 427 -19.03 -32.00 11.42
CA TYR A 427 -18.34 -32.82 10.41
C TYR A 427 -17.71 -31.95 9.32
N SER A 428 -16.68 -32.49 8.68
CA SER A 428 -16.13 -31.93 7.44
C SER A 428 -16.50 -32.79 6.24
N VAL A 429 -16.74 -32.13 5.10
CA VAL A 429 -16.87 -32.78 3.79
C VAL A 429 -15.84 -32.17 2.87
N ASP A 430 -14.91 -33.00 2.42
CA ASP A 430 -13.81 -32.62 1.56
C ASP A 430 -14.05 -33.14 0.15
N PHE A 431 -14.12 -32.24 -0.81
CA PHE A 431 -14.11 -32.56 -2.24
C PHE A 431 -12.73 -32.26 -2.81
N LYS A 432 -12.09 -33.27 -3.39
CA LYS A 432 -10.75 -33.16 -3.99
C LYS A 432 -10.73 -33.61 -5.44
N ILE A 433 -10.02 -32.84 -6.27
CA ILE A 433 -9.64 -33.18 -7.64
C ILE A 433 -8.12 -33.32 -7.64
N THR A 434 -7.62 -34.55 -7.73
CA THR A 434 -6.18 -34.85 -7.72
C THR A 434 -5.76 -35.31 -9.11
N HIS A 435 -4.88 -34.57 -9.76
CA HIS A 435 -4.32 -34.91 -11.07
C HIS A 435 -3.43 -36.17 -10.95
N ILE A 436 -3.34 -36.98 -11.99
CA ILE A 436 -2.58 -38.25 -11.97
C ILE A 436 -1.08 -38.04 -11.66
N ARG A 437 -0.53 -36.87 -11.98
CA ARG A 437 0.86 -36.50 -11.69
C ARG A 437 1.11 -35.92 -10.30
N HIS A 438 0.09 -35.81 -9.44
CA HIS A 438 0.28 -35.31 -8.08
C HIS A 438 1.23 -36.23 -7.30
N ARG A 439 2.30 -35.66 -6.72
CA ARG A 439 3.22 -36.39 -5.85
C ARG A 439 2.59 -36.51 -4.46
N LEU A 440 2.58 -37.71 -3.90
CA LEU A 440 2.02 -38.04 -2.58
C LEU A 440 2.97 -37.64 -1.45
#